data_AF-A0A1I1G5Z1-F1
#
_entry.id   AF-A0A1I1G5Z1-F1
#
_cell.length_a   1.000
_cell.length_b   1.000
_cell.length_c   1.000
_cell.angle_alpha   90.00
_cell.angle_beta   90.00
_cell.angle_gamma   90.00
#
_symmetry.space_group_name_H-M   'P 1'
#
loop_
_entity.id
_entity.type
_entity.pdbx_description
1 polymer ?
#
loop_
_entity_poly.entity_id
_entity_poly.type
_entity_poly.pdbx_seq_one_letter_code
_entity_poly.pdbx_strand_id
1 'polypeptide(L)'
;MSIKARVGRTKSLNALINKDTSVLRHIFDQAAKLKQIETLVLQKLPEASRTDYRVGNYSHGRLVLLTSSAVNLTKFRYLKPQLFTDLKAVLPDLQQLDLKIRPETPVKEPQKKGKPISNKARKQLSDLADEIDNPRLKESLQRLGRQQATKNQP
;
A
#
# COMPACT_ATOMS: atom_id res chain seq x y z
N MET A 1 17.67 16.69 -32.70
CA MET A 1 17.54 17.46 -31.45
C MET A 1 17.47 16.47 -30.28
N SER A 2 18.62 16.17 -29.64
CA SER A 2 18.72 15.16 -28.57
C SER A 2 18.60 15.81 -27.20
N ILE A 3 17.68 15.31 -26.37
CA ILE A 3 17.50 15.76 -24.99
C ILE A 3 18.60 15.14 -24.15
N LYS A 4 19.58 15.96 -23.75
CA LYS A 4 20.69 15.60 -22.87
C LYS A 4 20.18 15.49 -21.43
N ALA A 5 20.07 14.26 -20.91
CA ALA A 5 19.69 14.03 -19.52
C ALA A 5 20.72 14.66 -18.57
N ARG A 6 20.27 15.57 -17.69
CA ARG A 6 21.10 16.11 -16.60
C ARG A 6 21.27 15.04 -15.52
N VAL A 7 22.45 14.43 -15.46
CA VAL A 7 22.88 13.59 -14.34
C VAL A 7 23.19 14.49 -13.15
N GLY A 8 22.16 14.84 -12.39
CA GLY A 8 22.33 15.40 -11.05
C GLY A 8 22.94 14.32 -10.15
N ARG A 9 24.02 14.65 -9.44
CA ARG A 9 24.69 13.75 -8.47
C ARG A 9 23.71 13.37 -7.36
N THR A 10 22.98 12.28 -7.53
CA THR A 10 22.17 11.68 -6.46
C THR A 10 23.14 11.07 -5.46
N LYS A 11 23.26 11.66 -4.26
CA LYS A 11 23.96 11.02 -3.15
C LYS A 11 23.33 9.65 -2.94
N SER A 12 24.15 8.61 -2.84
CA SER A 12 23.63 7.24 -2.67
C SER A 12 22.81 7.18 -1.39
N LEU A 13 21.70 6.43 -1.42
CA LEU A 13 20.80 6.26 -0.27
C LEU A 13 21.58 5.81 0.98
N ASN A 14 22.55 4.92 0.80
CA ASN A 14 23.44 4.46 1.87
C ASN A 14 24.30 5.58 2.47
N ALA A 15 24.77 6.54 1.66
CA ALA A 15 25.55 7.68 2.16
C ALA A 15 24.69 8.66 2.97
N LEU A 16 23.37 8.72 2.73
CA LEU A 16 22.44 9.54 3.52
C LEU A 16 22.08 8.85 4.85
N ILE A 17 21.94 7.53 4.85
CA ILE A 17 21.67 6.72 6.05
C ILE A 17 22.88 6.69 6.98
N ASN A 18 24.09 6.52 6.43
CA ASN A 18 25.32 6.37 7.21
C ASN A 18 25.87 7.69 7.78
N LYS A 19 25.23 8.83 7.51
CA LYS A 19 25.63 10.09 8.14
C LYS A 19 25.27 10.01 9.62
N ASP A 20 26.28 9.98 10.49
CA ASP A 20 26.27 9.51 11.90
C ASP A 20 25.30 10.20 12.88
N THR A 21 24.45 11.12 12.41
CA THR A 21 23.43 11.83 13.20
C THR A 21 22.07 11.90 12.51
N SER A 22 21.87 11.12 11.43
CA SER A 22 20.61 11.17 10.71
C SER A 22 19.50 10.43 11.46
N VAL A 23 18.37 11.09 11.69
CA VAL A 23 17.11 10.48 12.16
C VAL A 23 16.75 9.25 11.32
N LEU A 24 17.14 9.25 10.04
CA LEU A 24 16.98 8.13 9.12
C LEU A 24 17.69 6.86 9.60
N ARG A 25 18.94 6.94 10.10
CA ARG A 25 19.66 5.78 10.63
C ARG A 25 18.90 5.12 11.77
N HIS A 26 18.43 5.91 12.73
CA HIS A 26 17.63 5.41 13.86
C HIS A 26 16.34 4.72 13.41
N ILE A 27 15.64 5.28 12.42
CA ILE A 27 14.44 4.65 11.85
C ILE A 27 14.79 3.32 11.17
N PHE A 28 15.89 3.27 10.41
CA PHE A 28 16.35 2.03 9.77
C PHE A 28 16.76 0.97 10.78
N ASP A 29 17.49 1.33 11.84
CA ASP A 29 17.88 0.41 12.90
C ASP A 29 16.64 -0.12 13.65
N GLN A 30 15.66 0.74 13.94
CA GLN A 30 14.39 0.32 14.53
C GLN A 30 13.61 -0.61 13.60
N ALA A 31 13.55 -0.31 12.30
CA ALA A 31 12.89 -1.17 11.32
C ALA A 31 13.58 -2.54 11.20
N ALA A 32 14.92 -2.57 11.20
CA ALA A 32 15.70 -3.79 11.17
C ALA A 32 15.45 -4.64 12.43
N LYS A 33 15.44 -4.01 13.61
CA LYS A 33 15.11 -4.67 14.88
C LYS A 33 13.69 -5.24 14.86
N LEU A 34 12.71 -4.46 14.39
CA LEU A 34 11.32 -4.91 14.28
C LEU A 34 11.19 -6.11 13.33
N LYS A 35 11.93 -6.12 12.22
CA LYS A 35 11.96 -7.24 11.26
C LYS A 35 12.57 -8.51 11.86
N GLN A 36 13.62 -8.38 12.67
CA GLN A 36 14.20 -9.52 13.40
C GLN A 36 13.17 -10.11 14.38
N ILE A 37 12.49 -9.26 15.14
CA ILE A 37 11.43 -9.68 16.06
C ILE A 37 10.29 -10.35 15.30
N GLU A 38 9.87 -9.80 14.16
CA GLU A 38 8.84 -10.41 13.32
C GLU A 38 9.21 -11.82 12.89
N THR A 39 10.45 -12.03 12.45
CA THR A 39 10.95 -13.37 12.09
C THR A 39 10.88 -14.33 13.29
N LEU A 40 11.33 -13.91 14.46
CA LEU A 40 11.33 -14.73 15.68
C LEU A 40 9.90 -15.08 16.13
N VAL A 41 8.99 -14.10 16.06
CA VAL A 41 7.59 -14.29 16.38
C VAL A 41 6.95 -15.30 15.43
N LEU A 42 7.14 -15.14 14.11
CA LEU A 42 6.59 -16.05 13.10
C LEU A 42 7.11 -17.49 13.23
N GLN A 43 8.35 -17.68 13.70
CA GLN A 43 8.90 -19.00 13.99
C GLN A 43 8.20 -19.70 15.16
N LYS A 44 7.72 -18.95 16.16
CA LYS A 44 6.98 -19.48 17.30
C LYS A 44 5.49 -19.63 17.06
N LEU A 45 4.96 -19.02 15.99
CA LEU A 45 3.56 -19.21 15.62
C LEU A 45 3.33 -20.56 14.89
N PRO A 46 2.17 -21.21 15.11
CA PRO A 46 1.74 -22.36 14.32
C PRO A 46 1.68 -22.03 12.83
N GLU A 47 2.09 -22.97 11.96
CA GLU A 47 2.19 -22.73 10.52
C GLU A 47 0.88 -22.26 9.89
N ALA A 48 -0.24 -22.90 10.28
CA ALA A 48 -1.58 -22.56 9.81
C ALA A 48 -2.01 -21.13 10.16
N SER A 49 -1.35 -20.49 11.12
CA SER A 49 -1.69 -19.16 11.62
C SER A 49 -0.69 -18.08 11.17
N ARG A 50 0.47 -18.43 10.60
CA ARG A 50 1.50 -17.45 10.22
C ARG A 50 1.00 -16.37 9.26
N THR A 51 0.06 -16.70 8.38
CA THR A 51 -0.50 -15.76 7.40
C THR A 51 -1.49 -14.77 8.03
N ASP A 52 -2.14 -15.16 9.12
CA ASP A 52 -3.22 -14.41 9.76
C ASP A 52 -2.75 -13.35 10.76
N TYR A 53 -1.48 -13.44 11.18
CA TYR A 53 -0.88 -12.55 12.17
C TYR A 53 0.35 -11.85 11.60
N ARG A 54 0.50 -10.57 11.93
CA ARG A 54 1.71 -9.78 11.61
C ARG A 54 2.18 -9.02 12.84
N VAL A 55 3.47 -8.71 12.91
CA VAL A 55 3.98 -7.84 13.99
C VAL A 55 3.66 -6.39 13.66
N GLY A 56 2.93 -5.72 14.54
CA GLY A 56 2.59 -4.31 14.40
C GLY A 56 3.61 -3.39 15.06
N ASN A 57 3.94 -3.67 16.32
CA ASN A 57 4.89 -2.86 17.08
C ASN A 57 5.53 -3.69 18.19
N TYR A 58 6.78 -3.40 18.51
CA TYR A 58 7.45 -3.88 19.71
C TYR A 58 8.20 -2.74 20.38
N SER A 59 7.74 -2.34 21.57
CA SER A 59 8.30 -1.20 22.28
C SER A 59 8.04 -1.32 23.78
N HIS A 60 9.02 -0.99 24.61
CA HIS A 60 8.92 -1.02 26.08
C HIS A 60 8.35 -2.34 26.62
N GLY A 61 8.81 -3.47 26.06
CA GLY A 61 8.33 -4.79 26.46
C GLY A 61 6.89 -5.14 26.04
N ARG A 62 6.23 -4.29 25.26
CA ARG A 62 4.89 -4.55 24.72
C ARG A 62 4.98 -4.95 23.25
N LEU A 63 4.54 -6.17 22.94
CA LEU A 63 4.38 -6.67 21.57
C LEU A 63 2.92 -6.54 21.14
N VAL A 64 2.69 -5.90 20.00
CA VAL A 64 1.38 -5.77 19.37
C VAL A 64 1.37 -6.59 18.09
N LEU A 65 0.49 -7.57 18.01
CA LEU A 65 0.19 -8.32 16.80
C LEU A 65 -1.02 -7.71 16.09
N LEU A 66 -1.04 -7.86 14.77
CA LEU A 66 -2.11 -7.40 13.88
C LEU A 66 -2.77 -8.61 13.23
N THR A 67 -4.10 -8.59 13.11
CA THR A 67 -4.85 -9.57 12.34
C THR A 67 -5.94 -8.91 11.50
N SER A 68 -6.35 -9.54 10.39
CA SER A 68 -7.39 -9.04 9.50
C SER A 68 -8.81 -9.40 9.94
N SER A 69 -8.98 -10.41 10.82
CA SER A 69 -10.28 -10.98 11.18
C SER A 69 -10.54 -11.04 12.68
N ALA A 70 -11.77 -10.74 13.09
CA ALA A 70 -12.23 -10.90 14.47
C ALA A 70 -12.23 -12.37 14.94
N VAL A 71 -12.39 -13.33 14.01
CA VAL A 71 -12.34 -14.76 14.33
C VAL A 71 -10.95 -15.15 14.86
N ASN A 72 -9.90 -14.58 14.24
CA ASN A 72 -8.53 -14.82 14.66
C ASN A 72 -8.24 -14.15 16.02
N LEU A 73 -8.91 -13.04 16.35
CA LEU A 73 -8.82 -12.46 17.69
C LEU A 73 -9.36 -13.39 18.78
N THR A 74 -10.48 -14.07 18.52
CA THR A 74 -11.02 -15.06 19.45
C THR A 74 -10.06 -16.24 19.61
N LYS A 75 -9.53 -16.81 18.51
CA LYS A 75 -8.53 -17.89 18.56
C LYS A 75 -7.27 -17.47 19.32
N PHE A 76 -6.80 -16.26 19.06
CA PHE A 76 -5.63 -15.70 19.74
C PHE A 76 -5.81 -15.61 21.25
N ARG A 77 -7.00 -15.28 21.74
CA ARG A 77 -7.26 -15.22 23.19
C ARG A 77 -6.96 -16.55 23.90
N TYR A 78 -7.23 -17.67 23.24
CA TYR A 78 -6.90 -19.00 23.76
C TYR A 78 -5.42 -19.36 23.60
N LEU A 79 -4.79 -18.94 22.50
CA LEU A 79 -3.36 -19.21 22.25
C LEU A 79 -2.43 -18.29 23.05
N LYS A 80 -2.90 -17.11 23.47
CA LYS A 80 -2.11 -16.05 24.09
C LYS A 80 -1.27 -16.52 25.29
N PRO A 81 -1.77 -17.30 26.26
CA PRO A 81 -0.95 -17.70 27.42
C PRO A 81 0.25 -18.57 27.02
N GLN A 82 0.03 -19.55 26.14
CA GLN A 82 1.07 -20.44 25.64
C GLN A 82 2.08 -19.66 24.78
N LEU A 83 1.56 -18.91 23.81
CA LEU A 83 2.38 -18.09 22.93
C LEU A 83 3.19 -17.03 23.70
N PHE A 84 2.62 -16.42 24.73
CA PHE A 84 3.35 -15.46 25.58
C PHE A 84 4.54 -16.12 26.26
N THR A 85 4.37 -17.35 26.76
CA THR A 85 5.44 -18.12 27.40
C THR A 85 6.55 -18.45 26.41
N ASP A 86 6.19 -18.94 25.23
CA ASP A 86 7.14 -19.29 24.16
C ASP A 86 7.90 -18.06 23.65
N LEU A 87 7.20 -16.92 23.51
CA LEU A 87 7.81 -15.67 23.08
C LEU A 87 8.70 -15.07 24.16
N LYS A 88 8.35 -15.19 25.44
CA LYS A 88 9.16 -14.68 26.55
C LYS A 88 10.50 -15.41 26.66
N ALA A 89 10.57 -16.69 26.26
CA ALA A 89 11.83 -17.43 26.19
C ALA A 89 12.82 -16.87 25.15
N VAL A 90 12.32 -16.22 24.09
CA VAL A 90 13.14 -15.63 23.01
C VAL A 90 13.29 -14.12 23.17
N LEU A 91 12.30 -13.47 23.76
CA LEU A 91 12.21 -12.04 24.00
C LEU A 91 12.09 -11.81 25.52
N PRO A 92 13.21 -11.79 26.27
CA PRO A 92 13.18 -11.70 27.73
C PRO A 92 12.53 -10.39 28.23
N ASP A 93 12.61 -9.32 27.45
CA ASP A 93 12.00 -8.02 27.77
C ASP A 93 10.48 -8.00 27.54
N LEU A 94 9.87 -9.07 27.04
CA LEU A 94 8.42 -9.14 26.79
C LEU A 94 7.62 -9.17 28.10
N GLN A 95 6.86 -8.11 28.33
CA GLN A 95 5.97 -7.92 29.47
C GLN A 95 4.49 -8.04 29.08
N GLN A 96 4.13 -7.58 27.87
CA GLN A 96 2.74 -7.55 27.43
C GLN A 96 2.61 -7.98 25.97
N LEU A 97 1.57 -8.77 25.68
CA LEU A 97 1.21 -9.22 24.35
C LEU A 97 -0.23 -8.83 24.03
N ASP A 98 -0.40 -7.93 23.05
CA ASP A 98 -1.70 -7.41 22.61
C ASP A 98 -1.97 -7.79 21.15
N LEU A 99 -3.25 -7.87 20.79
CA LEU A 99 -3.69 -8.08 19.41
C LEU A 99 -4.63 -6.96 18.99
N LYS A 100 -4.39 -6.38 17.82
CA LYS A 100 -5.26 -5.38 17.19
C LYS A 100 -5.77 -5.88 15.85
N ILE A 101 -7.05 -5.63 15.58
CA ILE A 101 -7.64 -5.93 14.27
C ILE A 101 -7.32 -4.77 13.34
N ARG A 102 -6.72 -5.08 12.19
CA ARG A 102 -6.53 -4.17 11.07
C ARG A 102 -7.17 -4.82 9.85
N PRO A 103 -8.45 -4.53 9.57
CA PRO A 103 -9.13 -5.06 8.40
C PRO A 103 -8.33 -4.69 7.15
N GLU A 104 -8.20 -5.63 6.22
CA GLU A 104 -7.63 -5.30 4.92
C GLU A 104 -8.59 -4.31 4.25
N THR A 105 -8.12 -3.09 4.02
CA THR A 105 -8.86 -2.14 3.19
C THR A 105 -9.03 -2.78 1.82
N PRO A 106 -10.28 -2.91 1.31
CA PRO A 106 -10.49 -3.46 -0.01
C PRO A 106 -9.65 -2.63 -0.99
N VAL A 107 -8.80 -3.32 -1.76
CA VAL A 107 -8.00 -2.69 -2.80
C VAL A 107 -9.00 -2.01 -3.72
N LYS A 108 -9.02 -0.67 -3.68
CA LYS A 108 -9.90 0.11 -4.53
C LYS A 108 -9.53 -0.26 -5.96
N GLU A 109 -10.40 -1.02 -6.62
CA GLU A 109 -10.16 -1.44 -7.99
C GLU A 109 -9.82 -0.18 -8.79
N PRO A 110 -8.75 -0.21 -9.61
CA PRO A 110 -8.45 0.92 -10.47
C PRO A 110 -9.72 1.19 -11.27
N GLN A 111 -10.29 2.39 -11.10
CA GLN A 111 -11.49 2.78 -11.83
C GLN A 111 -11.21 2.52 -13.30
N LYS A 112 -11.95 1.58 -13.90
CA LYS A 112 -11.79 1.22 -15.31
C LYS A 112 -11.98 2.53 -16.08
N LYS A 113 -10.88 3.09 -16.60
CA LYS A 113 -10.95 4.23 -17.50
C LYS A 113 -11.85 3.77 -18.65
N GLY A 114 -12.98 4.45 -18.84
CA GLY A 114 -13.95 4.08 -19.86
C GLY A 114 -13.24 3.87 -21.21
N LYS A 115 -13.69 2.88 -21.98
CA LYS A 115 -13.11 2.59 -23.30
C LYS A 115 -13.12 3.87 -24.12
N PRO A 116 -11.97 4.30 -24.69
CA PRO A 116 -11.92 5.55 -25.42
C PRO A 116 -12.78 5.49 -26.70
N ILE A 117 -13.45 6.59 -27.01
CA ILE A 117 -14.25 6.75 -28.23
C ILE A 117 -13.33 6.68 -29.47
N SER A 118 -13.74 5.91 -30.48
CA SER A 118 -13.02 5.79 -31.76
C SER A 118 -13.04 7.11 -32.54
N ASN A 119 -12.07 7.31 -33.45
CA ASN A 119 -12.03 8.50 -34.31
C ASN A 119 -13.31 8.66 -35.16
N LYS A 120 -13.92 7.55 -35.59
CA LYS A 120 -15.19 7.56 -36.35
C LYS A 120 -16.34 8.11 -35.49
N ALA A 121 -16.48 7.60 -34.27
CA ALA A 121 -17.51 8.07 -33.35
C ALA A 121 -17.30 9.53 -32.93
N ARG A 122 -16.06 10.02 -32.85
CA ARG A 122 -15.78 11.45 -32.61
C ARG A 122 -16.26 12.35 -33.74
N LYS A 123 -16.03 11.95 -34.99
CA LYS A 123 -16.54 12.68 -36.17
C LYS A 123 -18.06 12.74 -36.13
N GLN A 124 -18.71 11.59 -35.96
CA GLN A 124 -20.18 11.50 -35.86
C GLN A 124 -20.74 12.38 -34.73
N LEU A 125 -20.09 12.44 -33.56
CA LEU A 125 -20.51 13.31 -32.46
C LEU A 125 -20.32 14.81 -32.76
N SER A 126 -19.34 15.16 -33.60
CA SER A 126 -19.09 16.55 -34.00
C SER A 126 -20.07 16.99 -35.08
N ASP A 127 -20.29 16.13 -36.08
CA ASP A 127 -21.26 16.36 -37.17
C ASP A 127 -22.68 16.53 -36.58
N LEU A 128 -23.09 15.64 -35.66
CA LEU A 128 -24.36 15.78 -34.96
C LEU A 128 -24.44 17.05 -34.09
N ALA A 129 -23.33 17.52 -33.52
CA ALA A 129 -23.33 18.75 -32.74
C ALA A 129 -23.47 20.00 -33.62
N ASP A 130 -23.09 19.92 -34.90
CA ASP A 130 -23.23 21.01 -35.86
C ASP A 130 -24.63 21.10 -36.47
N GLU A 131 -25.34 19.97 -36.55
CA GLU A 131 -26.73 19.90 -37.01
C GLU A 131 -27.78 20.25 -35.93
N ILE A 132 -27.37 20.43 -34.67
CA ILE A 132 -28.28 20.70 -33.55
C ILE A 132 -28.30 22.19 -33.19
N ASP A 133 -29.51 22.78 -33.20
CA ASP A 133 -29.74 24.19 -32.84
C ASP A 133 -29.70 24.46 -31.33
N ASN A 134 -29.86 23.42 -30.49
CA ASN A 134 -29.86 23.59 -29.04
C ASN A 134 -28.43 23.78 -28.51
N PRO A 135 -28.08 24.97 -27.97
CA PRO A 135 -26.71 25.30 -27.58
C PRO A 135 -26.19 24.42 -26.44
N ARG A 136 -27.05 24.04 -25.48
CA ARG A 136 -26.67 23.22 -24.33
C ARG A 136 -26.37 21.77 -24.73
N LEU A 137 -27.12 21.25 -25.70
CA LEU A 137 -26.91 19.90 -26.23
C LEU A 137 -25.66 19.84 -27.10
N LYS A 138 -25.46 20.86 -27.95
CA LYS A 138 -24.26 21.05 -28.76
C LYS A 138 -22.98 21.03 -27.91
N GLU A 139 -22.93 21.84 -26.85
CA GLU A 139 -21.79 21.86 -25.93
C GLU A 139 -21.55 20.51 -25.25
N SER A 140 -22.62 19.81 -24.87
CA SER A 140 -22.52 18.51 -24.21
C SER A 140 -21.92 17.44 -25.14
N LEU A 141 -22.31 17.43 -26.42
CA LEU A 141 -21.78 16.52 -27.44
C LEU A 141 -20.32 16.83 -27.79
N GLN A 142 -19.98 18.12 -27.96
CA GLN A 142 -18.60 18.55 -28.20
C GLN A 142 -17.68 18.20 -27.02
N ARG A 143 -18.15 18.36 -25.78
CA ARG A 143 -17.41 17.98 -24.57
C ARG A 143 -17.17 16.48 -24.52
N LEU A 144 -18.16 15.67 -24.86
CA LEU A 144 -18.05 14.20 -24.90
C LEU A 144 -17.01 13.73 -25.94
N GLY A 145 -17.01 14.33 -27.14
CA GLY A 145 -16.04 14.02 -28.20
C GLY A 145 -14.58 14.38 -27.85
N ARG A 146 -14.37 15.45 -27.07
CA ARG A 146 -13.05 15.92 -26.62
C ARG A 146 -12.47 15.10 -25.46
N GLN A 147 -13.30 14.65 -24.52
CA GLN A 147 -12.85 14.02 -23.28
C GLN A 147 -12.23 12.62 -23.45
N GLN A 148 -12.44 11.93 -24.57
CA GLN A 148 -11.95 10.56 -24.77
C GLN A 148 -10.97 10.40 -25.94
N ALA A 149 -10.13 11.41 -26.18
CA ALA A 149 -9.13 11.37 -27.26
C ALA A 149 -7.99 10.38 -26.97
N THR A 150 -7.89 9.30 -27.76
CA THR A 150 -6.63 8.56 -27.86
C THR A 150 -5.64 9.31 -28.73
N LYS A 151 -4.39 9.36 -28.26
CA LYS A 151 -3.21 9.62 -29.09
C LYS A 151 -2.90 8.32 -29.86
N ASN A 152 -3.60 8.09 -30.97
CA ASN A 152 -3.14 7.10 -31.96
C ASN A 152 -2.04 7.77 -32.78
N GLN A 153 -0.80 7.32 -32.62
CA GLN A 153 0.31 7.58 -33.53
C GLN A 153 0.63 6.24 -34.23
N PRO A 154 1.10 6.30 -35.50
CA PRO A 154 0.78 5.37 -36.58
C PRO A 154 1.32 3.95 -36.42
#